data_AF-A0A4U3ES11-F1
#
_entry.id   AF-A0A4U3ES11-F1
#
_cell.length_a   1.000
_cell.length_b   1.000
_cell.length_c   1.000
_cell.angle_alpha   90.00
_cell.angle_beta   90.00
_cell.angle_gamma   90.00
#
_symmetry.space_group_name_H-M   'P 1'
#
loop_
_entity.id
_entity.type
_entity.pdbx_description
1 polymer ?
#
loop_
_entity_poly.entity_id
_entity_poly.type
_entity_poly.pdbx_seq_one_letter_code
_entity_poly.pdbx_strand_id
1 'polypeptide(L)'
;MAFVNDVMKTIIKARRRIYSQKEMSHYLDMTFREYQLFESLKFSISRRRFEAIIEKIKCDIPEHYIDEIMEYYKKMEEKKIGNVVNEDRKTTYINPKIGISIKIDKIELKLDPENVTSIKVSYLNNQAIINHTNRLSTVIKECGTYHLEMIGNWAKANGIKLTV
;
A
#
# COMPACT_ATOMS: atom_id res chain seq x y z
N MET A 1 -1.71 22.12 1.05
CA MET A 1 -0.40 21.48 1.28
C MET A 1 0.31 22.01 2.52
N ALA A 2 0.49 23.33 2.68
CA ALA A 2 1.05 23.91 3.91
C ALA A 2 0.31 23.42 5.18
N PHE A 3 -1.02 23.56 5.21
CA PHE A 3 -1.89 23.12 6.30
C PHE A 3 -1.63 21.67 6.78
N VAL A 4 -1.69 20.69 5.87
CA VAL A 4 -1.41 19.27 6.16
C VAL A 4 -0.02 19.05 6.77
N ASN A 5 1.01 19.80 6.35
CA ASN A 5 2.33 19.75 6.97
C ASN A 5 2.30 20.27 8.42
N ASP A 6 1.49 21.28 8.74
CA ASP A 6 1.43 21.89 10.07
C ASP A 6 0.62 21.07 11.08
N VAL A 7 -0.45 20.40 10.64
CA VAL A 7 -1.12 19.36 11.44
C VAL A 7 -0.17 18.19 11.72
N MET A 8 0.58 17.72 10.71
CA MET A 8 1.58 16.67 10.92
C MET A 8 2.72 17.09 11.84
N LYS A 9 3.23 18.33 11.75
CA LYS A 9 4.18 18.86 12.76
C LYS A 9 3.62 18.80 14.17
N THR A 10 2.32 19.06 14.33
CA THR A 10 1.61 19.01 15.63
C THR A 10 1.53 17.58 16.15
N ILE A 11 1.12 16.62 15.31
CA ILE A 11 1.12 15.17 15.61
C ILE A 11 2.52 14.70 16.03
N ILE A 12 3.55 15.03 15.24
CA ILE A 12 4.95 14.66 15.52
C ILE A 12 5.42 15.27 16.85
N LYS A 13 5.03 16.51 17.15
CA LYS A 13 5.36 17.21 18.41
C LYS A 13 4.65 16.62 19.62
N ALA A 14 3.39 16.20 19.48
CA ALA A 14 2.66 15.48 20.53
C ALA A 14 3.26 14.09 20.76
N ARG A 15 3.44 13.31 19.70
CA ARG A 15 4.04 11.96 19.72
C ARG A 15 5.42 11.95 20.38
N ARG A 16 6.29 12.93 20.07
CA ARG A 16 7.62 13.10 20.69
C ARG A 16 7.62 13.28 22.22
N ARG A 17 6.49 13.62 22.85
CA ARG A 17 6.36 13.77 24.32
C ARG A 17 6.05 12.44 25.03
N ILE A 18 5.64 11.41 24.30
CA ILE A 18 5.07 10.19 24.88
C ILE A 18 5.76 8.92 24.34
N TYR A 19 6.11 8.89 23.04
CA TYR A 19 6.66 7.71 22.38
C TYR A 19 7.78 8.04 21.39
N SER A 20 8.73 7.12 21.23
CA SER A 20 9.65 7.11 20.09
C SER A 20 8.92 6.68 18.80
N GLN A 21 9.53 6.95 17.65
CA GLN A 21 9.10 6.40 16.36
C GLN A 21 9.09 4.85 16.36
N LYS A 22 9.97 4.21 17.15
CA LYS A 22 10.11 2.75 17.19
C LYS A 22 8.93 2.11 17.93
N GLU A 23 8.57 2.64 19.10
CA GLU A 23 7.41 2.17 19.87
C GLU A 23 6.11 2.33 19.07
N MET A 24 5.92 3.48 18.41
CA MET A 24 4.76 3.68 17.53
C MET A 24 4.75 2.73 16.33
N SER A 25 5.90 2.42 15.71
CA SER A 25 5.95 1.45 14.62
C SER A 25 5.55 0.04 15.07
N HIS A 26 5.97 -0.39 16.27
CA HIS A 26 5.54 -1.66 16.86
C HIS A 26 4.04 -1.66 17.25
N TYR A 27 3.50 -0.55 17.75
CA TYR A 27 2.08 -0.44 18.12
C TYR A 27 1.13 -0.54 16.92
N LEU A 28 1.54 -0.08 15.74
CA LEU A 28 0.70 -0.02 14.54
C LEU A 28 0.82 -1.24 13.62
N ASP A 29 1.70 -2.19 13.97
CA ASP A 29 2.20 -3.25 13.09
C ASP A 29 2.70 -2.68 11.74
N MET A 30 3.76 -1.88 11.85
CA MET A 30 4.45 -1.23 10.73
C MET A 30 5.96 -1.35 10.93
N THR A 31 6.73 -1.41 9.85
CA THR A 31 8.19 -1.25 9.98
C THR A 31 8.54 0.16 10.45
N PHE A 32 9.66 0.27 11.16
CA PHE A 32 10.24 1.57 11.55
C PHE A 32 10.41 2.51 10.34
N ARG A 33 10.67 1.97 9.14
CA ARG A 33 10.85 2.75 7.92
C ARG A 33 9.53 3.30 7.38
N GLU A 34 8.45 2.51 7.37
CA GLU A 34 7.14 3.00 6.96
C GLU A 34 6.64 4.07 7.93
N TYR A 35 6.88 3.93 9.24
CA TYR A 35 6.53 4.96 10.21
C TYR A 35 7.28 6.30 9.98
N GLN A 36 8.57 6.24 9.61
CA GLN A 36 9.31 7.44 9.18
C GLN A 36 8.76 8.07 7.89
N LEU A 37 8.30 7.24 6.93
CA LEU A 37 7.71 7.73 5.69
C LEU A 37 6.31 8.32 5.93
N PHE A 38 5.55 7.78 6.89
CA PHE A 38 4.29 8.34 7.38
C PHE A 38 4.50 9.73 8.01
N GLU A 39 5.41 9.87 8.99
CA GLU A 39 5.70 11.17 9.61
C GLU A 39 6.26 12.21 8.62
N SER A 40 6.80 11.77 7.47
CA SER A 40 7.26 12.66 6.40
C SER A 40 6.28 12.81 5.22
N LEU A 41 5.01 12.39 5.40
CA LEU A 41 3.92 12.49 4.40
C LEU A 41 4.22 11.80 3.05
N LYS A 42 5.08 10.78 3.06
CA LYS A 42 5.49 9.97 1.89
C LYS A 42 4.87 8.57 1.86
N PHE A 43 4.23 8.16 2.95
CA PHE A 43 3.50 6.90 3.08
C PHE A 43 2.09 7.20 3.60
N SER A 44 1.10 6.66 2.91
CA SER A 44 -0.31 6.78 3.23
C SER A 44 -0.69 5.72 4.26
N ILE A 45 -1.60 6.06 5.19
CA ILE A 45 -2.22 5.10 6.10
C ILE A 45 -3.73 5.33 6.11
N SER A 46 -4.49 4.27 6.40
CA SER A 46 -5.94 4.34 6.50
C SER A 46 -6.40 5.20 7.69
N ARG A 47 -7.59 5.80 7.59
CA ARG A 47 -8.20 6.65 8.63
C ARG A 47 -8.11 6.01 10.01
N ARG A 48 -8.52 4.74 10.14
CA ARG A 48 -8.44 3.94 11.38
C ARG A 48 -7.03 3.85 11.98
N ARG A 49 -5.97 3.73 11.15
CA ARG A 49 -4.58 3.75 11.65
C ARG A 49 -4.16 5.15 12.08
N PHE A 50 -4.64 6.20 11.40
CA PHE A 50 -4.37 7.59 11.75
C PHE A 50 -5.08 8.03 13.05
N GLU A 51 -6.36 7.68 13.19
CA GLU A 51 -7.16 7.89 14.40
C GLU A 51 -6.55 7.17 15.61
N ALA A 52 -6.12 5.91 15.44
CA ALA A 52 -5.41 5.18 16.48
C ALA A 52 -4.07 5.83 16.89
N ILE A 53 -3.38 6.53 15.98
CA ILE A 53 -2.20 7.34 16.36
C ILE A 53 -2.63 8.53 17.22
N ILE A 54 -3.65 9.28 16.78
CA ILE A 54 -4.15 10.49 17.45
C ILE A 54 -4.61 10.18 18.88
N GLU A 55 -5.42 9.14 19.05
CA GLU A 55 -5.86 8.62 20.35
C GLU A 55 -4.66 8.23 21.22
N LYS A 56 -3.74 7.41 20.68
CA LYS A 56 -2.60 6.88 21.42
C LYS A 56 -1.65 7.97 21.92
N ILE A 57 -1.46 9.05 21.14
CA ILE A 57 -0.61 10.19 21.52
C ILE A 57 -1.38 11.29 22.25
N LYS A 58 -2.70 11.11 22.49
CA LYS A 58 -3.60 12.07 23.14
C LYS A 58 -3.51 13.47 22.53
N CYS A 59 -3.44 13.55 21.20
CA CYS A 59 -3.54 14.83 20.50
C CYS A 59 -5.00 15.09 20.19
N ASP A 60 -5.53 16.24 20.61
CA ASP A 60 -6.84 16.69 20.13
C ASP A 60 -6.67 17.25 18.71
N ILE A 61 -7.47 16.74 17.76
CA ILE A 61 -7.45 17.12 16.33
C ILE A 61 -8.89 17.08 15.81
N PRO A 62 -9.45 18.23 15.40
CA PRO A 62 -10.76 18.30 14.76
C PRO A 62 -10.90 17.38 13.54
N GLU A 63 -12.06 16.73 13.40
CA GLU A 63 -12.27 15.68 12.39
C GLU A 63 -12.07 16.16 10.94
N HIS A 64 -12.43 17.40 10.63
CA HIS A 64 -12.18 17.99 9.30
C HIS A 64 -10.69 18.09 8.93
N TYR A 65 -9.79 18.13 9.92
CA TYR A 65 -8.34 18.04 9.67
C TYR A 65 -7.87 16.59 9.42
N ILE A 66 -8.58 15.59 9.95
CA ILE A 66 -8.38 14.18 9.59
C ILE A 66 -8.82 13.97 8.13
N ASP A 67 -9.97 14.53 7.75
CA ASP A 67 -10.49 14.47 6.38
C ASP A 67 -9.51 15.08 5.36
N GLU A 68 -8.94 16.27 5.63
CA GLU A 68 -7.92 16.87 4.77
C GLU A 68 -6.65 16.02 4.60
N ILE A 69 -6.25 15.27 5.64
CA ILE A 69 -5.08 14.38 5.58
C ILE A 69 -5.40 13.09 4.83
N MET A 70 -6.61 12.55 4.99
CA MET A 70 -7.07 11.41 4.19
C MET A 70 -7.20 11.78 2.71
N GLU A 71 -7.74 12.95 2.39
CA GLU A 71 -7.83 13.47 1.02
C GLU A 71 -6.44 13.79 0.43
N TYR A 72 -5.48 14.21 1.25
CA TYR A 72 -4.07 14.31 0.83
C TYR A 72 -3.46 12.94 0.49
N TYR A 73 -3.68 11.92 1.33
CA TYR A 73 -3.20 10.57 1.07
C TYR A 73 -3.85 9.95 -0.17
N LYS A 74 -5.16 10.12 -0.34
CA LYS A 74 -5.90 9.74 -1.56
C LYS A 74 -5.30 10.40 -2.80
N LYS A 75 -5.05 11.71 -2.76
CA LYS A 75 -4.37 12.45 -3.85
C LYS A 75 -2.91 12.04 -4.07
N MET A 76 -2.22 11.48 -3.08
CA MET A 76 -0.90 10.88 -3.23
C MET A 76 -0.98 9.51 -3.93
N GLU A 77 -2.02 8.73 -3.68
CA GLU A 77 -2.28 7.43 -4.34
C GLU A 77 -2.78 7.62 -5.77
N GLU A 78 -3.72 8.54 -6.01
CA GLU A 78 -4.15 8.98 -7.34
C GLU A 78 -2.94 9.47 -8.18
N LYS A 79 -1.96 10.15 -7.57
CA LYS A 79 -0.72 10.55 -8.26
C LYS A 79 0.21 9.39 -8.60
N LYS A 80 0.26 8.33 -7.78
CA LYS A 80 0.98 7.09 -8.12
C LYS A 80 0.31 6.35 -9.28
N ILE A 81 -1.02 6.43 -9.37
CA ILE A 81 -1.81 5.89 -10.49
C ILE A 81 -1.64 6.77 -11.75
N GLY A 82 -1.46 8.09 -11.59
CA GLY A 82 -1.42 9.07 -12.67
C GLY A 82 -0.04 9.41 -13.27
N ASN A 83 1.08 9.15 -12.59
CA ASN A 83 2.43 9.34 -13.14
C ASN A 83 3.49 8.46 -12.46
N VAL A 84 4.19 7.63 -13.24
CA VAL A 84 5.32 6.82 -12.77
C VAL A 84 6.61 7.63 -12.91
N VAL A 85 7.19 8.03 -11.76
CA VAL A 85 8.54 8.60 -11.67
C VAL A 85 9.25 8.03 -10.42
N ASN A 86 10.37 7.35 -10.68
CA ASN A 86 11.31 6.59 -9.81
C ASN A 86 11.76 7.28 -8.49
N GLU A 87 12.37 6.66 -7.45
CA GLU A 87 12.80 5.28 -7.04
C GLU A 87 13.27 5.34 -5.54
N ASP A 88 13.71 4.31 -4.78
CA ASP A 88 13.67 2.83 -4.81
C ASP A 88 13.83 2.31 -3.34
N ARG A 89 13.32 1.11 -3.05
CA ARG A 89 14.01 -0.05 -2.43
C ARG A 89 12.96 -1.07 -1.95
N LYS A 90 12.66 -2.18 -2.65
CA LYS A 90 13.30 -2.76 -3.85
C LYS A 90 12.28 -3.06 -4.97
N THR A 91 12.38 -2.34 -6.08
CA THR A 91 12.13 -2.82 -7.46
C THR A 91 11.00 -3.85 -7.68
N THR A 92 9.74 -3.40 -7.57
CA THR A 92 8.67 -3.95 -8.44
C THR A 92 8.80 -3.29 -9.81
N TYR A 93 9.52 -3.95 -10.73
CA TYR A 93 9.59 -3.52 -12.12
C TYR A 93 8.25 -3.83 -12.81
N ILE A 94 7.60 -2.81 -13.36
CA ILE A 94 6.38 -2.94 -14.16
C ILE A 94 6.74 -2.60 -15.60
N ASN A 95 7.02 -3.63 -16.40
CA ASN A 95 6.94 -3.50 -17.85
C ASN A 95 5.68 -4.26 -18.30
N PRO A 96 4.61 -3.56 -18.71
CA PRO A 96 3.32 -4.18 -19.00
C PRO A 96 3.33 -5.16 -20.19
N LYS A 97 4.44 -5.27 -20.92
CA LYS A 97 4.66 -6.23 -22.01
C LYS A 97 5.60 -7.40 -21.67
N ILE A 98 6.20 -7.44 -20.48
CA ILE A 98 7.24 -8.43 -20.12
C ILE A 98 6.94 -9.14 -18.78
N GLY A 99 6.26 -8.48 -17.84
CA GLY A 99 5.85 -9.11 -16.58
C GLY A 99 5.83 -8.16 -15.38
N ILE A 100 5.44 -8.69 -14.22
CA ILE A 100 5.50 -7.99 -12.92
C ILE A 100 6.10 -8.89 -11.83
N SER A 101 6.91 -8.29 -10.97
CA SER A 101 7.49 -8.94 -9.79
C SER A 101 6.84 -8.39 -8.52
N ILE A 102 5.80 -9.08 -8.04
CA ILE A 102 5.06 -8.69 -6.83
C ILE A 102 5.77 -9.26 -5.61
N LYS A 103 5.94 -8.47 -4.55
CA LYS A 103 6.41 -8.98 -3.27
C LYS A 103 5.38 -8.73 -2.18
N ILE A 104 4.89 -9.82 -1.58
CA ILE A 104 3.99 -9.80 -0.43
C ILE A 104 4.73 -10.53 0.70
N ASP A 105 5.04 -9.80 1.77
CA ASP A 105 5.85 -10.24 2.90
C ASP A 105 7.19 -10.90 2.48
N LYS A 106 7.32 -12.20 2.72
CA LYS A 106 8.50 -13.01 2.39
C LYS A 106 8.40 -13.66 1.00
N ILE A 107 7.24 -13.59 0.34
CA ILE A 107 6.97 -14.24 -0.95
C ILE A 107 7.28 -13.26 -2.09
N GLU A 108 8.27 -13.59 -2.90
CA GLU A 108 8.57 -12.90 -4.16
C GLU A 108 7.93 -13.69 -5.32
N LEU A 109 6.90 -13.12 -5.94
CA LEU A 109 6.12 -13.73 -7.00
C LEU A 109 6.41 -13.04 -8.33
N LYS A 110 7.03 -13.76 -9.26
CA LYS A 110 7.23 -13.32 -10.65
C LYS A 110 6.09 -13.85 -11.51
N LEU A 111 5.32 -12.92 -12.06
CA LEU A 111 4.26 -13.14 -13.03
C LEU A 111 4.77 -12.71 -14.41
N ASP A 112 4.70 -13.65 -15.33
CA ASP A 112 5.18 -13.60 -16.70
C ASP A 112 3.98 -13.96 -17.58
N PRO A 113 3.64 -13.14 -18.60
CA PRO A 113 2.42 -13.33 -19.36
C PRO A 113 2.42 -14.59 -20.23
N GLU A 114 3.59 -15.10 -20.65
CA GLU A 114 3.68 -16.35 -21.41
C GLU A 114 3.40 -17.58 -20.53
N ASN A 115 3.64 -17.45 -19.23
CA ASN A 115 3.54 -18.53 -18.26
C ASN A 115 2.24 -18.52 -17.43
N VAL A 116 1.32 -17.56 -17.63
CA VAL A 116 0.05 -17.42 -16.89
C VAL A 116 -1.15 -17.58 -17.80
N THR A 117 -2.00 -18.59 -17.54
CA THR A 117 -3.18 -18.90 -18.36
C THR A 117 -4.44 -18.19 -17.92
N SER A 118 -4.61 -17.98 -16.61
CA SER A 118 -5.77 -17.29 -16.03
C SER A 118 -5.50 -16.85 -14.60
N ILE A 119 -6.21 -15.81 -14.18
CA ILE A 119 -6.17 -15.27 -12.82
C ILE A 119 -7.60 -15.19 -12.28
N LYS A 120 -7.80 -15.61 -11.04
CA LYS A 120 -8.99 -15.30 -10.25
C LYS A 120 -8.61 -14.42 -9.06
N VAL A 121 -9.06 -13.17 -9.07
CA VAL A 121 -9.11 -12.30 -7.90
C VAL A 121 -10.35 -12.67 -7.07
N SER A 122 -10.32 -12.38 -5.77
CA SER A 122 -11.50 -12.39 -4.90
C SER A 122 -11.31 -11.37 -3.78
N TYR A 123 -11.97 -10.22 -3.89
CA TYR A 123 -11.87 -9.14 -2.90
C TYR A 123 -12.46 -9.54 -1.54
N LEU A 124 -13.56 -10.30 -1.53
CA LEU A 124 -14.21 -10.79 -0.30
C LEU A 124 -13.26 -11.63 0.57
N ASN A 125 -12.38 -12.41 -0.05
CA ASN A 125 -11.43 -13.29 0.63
C ASN A 125 -10.00 -12.71 0.69
N ASN A 126 -9.80 -11.47 0.21
CA ASN A 126 -8.48 -10.86 -0.02
C ASN A 126 -7.49 -11.84 -0.69
N GLN A 127 -7.90 -12.46 -1.79
CA GLN A 127 -7.21 -13.61 -2.38
C GLN A 127 -6.98 -13.43 -3.88
N ALA A 128 -5.82 -13.89 -4.37
CA ALA A 128 -5.57 -14.14 -5.79
C ALA A 128 -5.19 -15.60 -6.02
N ILE A 129 -5.71 -16.20 -7.10
CA ILE A 129 -5.30 -17.51 -7.61
C ILE A 129 -4.77 -17.28 -9.02
N ILE A 130 -3.50 -17.61 -9.25
CA ILE A 130 -2.86 -17.54 -10.56
C ILE A 130 -2.67 -18.97 -11.07
N ASN A 131 -3.27 -19.29 -12.20
CA ASN A 131 -3.06 -20.55 -12.91
C ASN A 131 -1.97 -20.34 -13.96
N HIS A 132 -1.02 -21.27 -14.02
CA HIS A 132 0.15 -21.18 -14.90
C HIS A 132 0.09 -22.26 -15.98
N THR A 133 0.85 -22.07 -17.06
CA THR A 133 0.89 -23.02 -18.19
C THR A 133 1.64 -24.30 -17.81
N ASN A 134 2.76 -24.17 -17.11
CA ASN A 134 3.74 -25.25 -16.89
C ASN A 134 4.01 -25.57 -15.40
N ARG A 135 3.19 -25.08 -14.46
CA ARG A 135 3.35 -25.32 -13.01
C ARG A 135 2.01 -25.28 -12.26
N LEU A 136 2.00 -25.84 -11.05
CA LEU A 136 0.85 -25.77 -10.13
C LEU A 136 0.42 -24.32 -9.88
N SER A 137 -0.88 -24.11 -9.66
CA SER A 137 -1.45 -22.79 -9.41
C SER A 137 -0.91 -22.17 -8.12
N THR A 138 -0.66 -20.85 -8.17
CA THR A 138 -0.21 -20.09 -7.00
C THR A 138 -1.41 -19.43 -6.34
N VAL A 139 -1.58 -19.66 -5.04
CA VAL A 139 -2.59 -18.98 -4.23
C VAL A 139 -1.93 -17.95 -3.33
N ILE A 140 -2.28 -16.68 -3.50
CA ILE A 140 -1.97 -15.59 -2.58
C ILE A 140 -3.19 -15.40 -1.67
N LYS A 141 -3.02 -15.59 -0.37
CA LYS A 141 -4.01 -15.20 0.66
C LYS A 141 -3.60 -13.88 1.30
N GLU A 142 -4.53 -13.22 1.99
CA GLU A 142 -4.30 -11.97 2.75
C GLU A 142 -3.69 -10.85 1.89
N CYS A 143 -3.96 -10.93 0.58
CA CYS A 143 -3.49 -10.02 -0.45
C CYS A 143 -4.31 -8.72 -0.38
N GLY A 144 -3.72 -7.66 0.16
CA GLY A 144 -4.38 -6.35 0.27
C GLY A 144 -4.88 -5.84 -1.09
N THR A 145 -6.02 -5.15 -1.09
CA THR A 145 -6.78 -4.74 -2.29
C THR A 145 -5.93 -4.10 -3.40
N TYR A 146 -4.99 -3.22 -3.05
CA TYR A 146 -4.01 -2.63 -3.97
C TYR A 146 -3.26 -3.68 -4.83
N HIS A 147 -2.82 -4.78 -4.22
CA HIS A 147 -2.12 -5.85 -4.93
C HIS A 147 -3.07 -6.66 -5.82
N LEU A 148 -4.33 -6.86 -5.39
CA LEU A 148 -5.37 -7.51 -6.21
C LEU A 148 -5.73 -6.66 -7.44
N GLU A 149 -5.86 -5.35 -7.29
CA GLU A 149 -6.07 -4.41 -8.39
C GLU A 149 -4.87 -4.38 -9.35
N MET A 150 -3.64 -4.34 -8.83
CA MET A 150 -2.43 -4.42 -9.65
C MET A 150 -2.35 -5.72 -10.46
N ILE A 151 -2.67 -6.86 -9.84
CA ILE A 151 -2.78 -8.18 -10.49
C ILE A 151 -3.86 -8.14 -11.60
N GLY A 152 -5.05 -7.62 -11.30
CA GLY A 152 -6.16 -7.55 -12.26
C GLY A 152 -5.88 -6.62 -13.43
N ASN A 153 -5.23 -5.47 -13.19
CA ASN A 153 -4.87 -4.51 -14.23
C ASN A 153 -3.74 -5.05 -15.12
N TRP A 154 -2.75 -5.75 -14.56
CA TRP A 154 -1.73 -6.46 -15.35
C TRP A 154 -2.33 -7.57 -16.21
N ALA A 155 -3.25 -8.36 -15.67
CA ALA A 155 -3.94 -9.42 -16.40
C ALA A 155 -4.70 -8.85 -17.62
N LYS A 156 -5.49 -7.78 -17.41
CA LYS A 156 -6.18 -7.05 -18.49
C LYS A 156 -5.20 -6.53 -19.55
N ALA A 157 -4.10 -5.90 -19.13
CA ALA A 157 -3.09 -5.34 -20.04
C ALA A 157 -2.39 -6.39 -20.92
N ASN A 158 -2.33 -7.65 -20.47
CA ASN A 158 -1.72 -8.77 -21.18
C ASN A 158 -2.75 -9.71 -21.85
N GLY A 159 -4.05 -9.35 -21.85
CA GLY A 159 -5.12 -10.19 -22.42
C GLY A 159 -5.40 -11.48 -21.65
N ILE A 160 -4.85 -11.63 -20.44
CA ILE A 160 -4.97 -12.82 -19.60
C ILE A 160 -6.41 -12.91 -19.06
N LYS A 161 -7.00 -14.12 -19.10
CA LYS A 161 -8.36 -14.36 -18.61
C LYS A 161 -8.46 -14.08 -17.11
N LEU A 162 -9.14 -12.98 -16.77
CA LEU A 162 -9.39 -12.53 -15.40
C LEU A 162 -10.82 -12.86 -14.94
N THR A 163 -10.94 -13.53 -13.80
CA THR A 163 -12.17 -13.63 -12.99
C THR A 163 -12.01 -12.80 -11.72
N VAL A 164 -13.11 -12.25 -11.22
CA VAL A 164 -13.24 -11.45 -9.98
C VAL A 164 -14.30 -12.07 -9.08
#